data_AF-A0A512C1J2-F1
#
_entry.id   AF-A0A512C1J2-F1
#
_cell.length_a   1.000
_cell.length_b   1.000
_cell.length_c   1.000
_cell.angle_alpha   90.00
_cell.angle_beta   90.00
_cell.angle_gamma   90.00
#
_symmetry.space_group_name_H-M   'P 1'
#
loop_
_entity.id
_entity.type
_entity.pdbx_description
1 polymer ?
#
loop_
_entity_poly.entity_id
_entity_poly.type
_entity_poly.pdbx_seq_one_letter_code
_entity_poly.pdbx_strand_id
1 'polypeptide(L)' 'MGNRFNDEDIEAEARAMMRDMIERSGWYPSLRGEERQQRIEQDVDQNWPLMVPDARKRLEERDRPIGKAEGV' A
#
# COMPACT_ATOMS: atom_id res chain seq x y z
N MET A 1 -7.25 22.65 1.63
CA MET A 1 -7.69 21.78 0.52
C MET A 1 -8.47 20.63 1.13
N GLY A 2 -9.52 20.12 0.49
CA GLY A 2 -10.18 18.89 0.95
C GLY A 2 -9.28 17.69 0.66
N ASN A 3 -9.17 16.77 1.61
CA ASN A 3 -8.52 15.47 1.38
C ASN A 3 -9.39 14.72 0.36
N ARG A 4 -8.87 14.42 -0.84
CA ARG A 4 -9.67 13.77 -1.92
C ARG A 4 -9.98 12.30 -1.62
N PHE A 5 -9.14 11.69 -0.80
CA PHE A 5 -9.27 10.34 -0.28
C PHE A 5 -9.70 10.45 1.19
N ASN A 6 -10.59 9.57 1.64
CA ASN A 6 -10.85 9.47 3.07
C ASN A 6 -9.73 8.65 3.75
N ASP A 7 -9.77 8.52 5.08
CA ASP A 7 -8.73 7.75 5.78
C ASP A 7 -8.83 6.23 5.49
N GLU A 8 -10.01 5.73 5.10
CA GLU A 8 -10.24 4.32 4.70
C GLU A 8 -9.55 3.97 3.37
N ASP A 9 -9.61 4.85 2.37
CA ASP A 9 -8.88 4.76 1.10
C ASP A 9 -7.37 4.64 1.33
N ILE A 10 -6.86 5.50 2.23
CA ILE A 10 -5.44 5.58 2.58
C ILE A 10 -5.01 4.34 3.37
N GLU A 11 -5.83 3.89 4.31
CA GLU A 11 -5.62 2.66 5.10
C GLU A 11 -5.64 1.40 4.19
N ALA A 12 -6.54 1.34 3.21
CA ALA A 12 -6.61 0.24 2.25
C ALA A 12 -5.37 0.18 1.33
N GLU A 13 -4.96 1.30 0.74
CA GLU A 13 -3.75 1.38 -0.09
C GLU A 13 -2.48 1.12 0.76
N ALA A 14 -2.43 1.61 2.00
CA ALA A 14 -1.34 1.36 2.94
C ALA A 14 -1.20 -0.13 3.33
N ARG A 15 -2.32 -0.82 3.63
CA ARG A 15 -2.31 -2.28 3.85
C ARG A 15 -1.85 -3.04 2.59
N ALA A 16 -2.31 -2.63 1.40
CA ALA A 16 -1.88 -3.24 0.14
C ALA A 16 -0.38 -3.06 -0.12
N MET A 17 0.18 -1.87 0.16
CA MET A 17 1.61 -1.59 0.03
C MET A 17 2.46 -2.35 1.06
N MET A 18 2.00 -2.45 2.32
CA MET A 18 2.69 -3.25 3.35
C MET A 18 2.72 -4.74 2.96
N ARG A 19 1.60 -5.25 2.43
CA ARG A 19 1.50 -6.65 1.95
C ARG A 19 2.46 -6.94 0.80
N ASP A 20 2.45 -6.10 -0.24
CA ASP A 20 3.34 -6.22 -1.39
C ASP A 20 4.82 -6.12 -0.99
N MET A 21 5.17 -5.28 -0.01
CA MET A 21 6.50 -5.23 0.58
C MET A 21 6.90 -6.55 1.25
N ILE A 22 6.09 -7.07 2.20
CA ILE A 22 6.42 -8.31 2.93
C ILE A 22 6.51 -9.50 1.97
N GLU A 23 5.61 -9.59 0.99
CA GLU A 23 5.60 -10.66 -0.01
C GLU A 23 6.82 -10.62 -0.92
N ARG A 24 7.25 -9.43 -1.40
CA ARG A 24 8.45 -9.27 -2.25
C ARG A 24 9.77 -9.39 -1.48
N SER A 25 9.83 -8.84 -0.27
CA SER A 25 11.03 -8.91 0.58
C SER A 25 11.24 -10.29 1.20
N GLY A 26 10.25 -11.19 1.10
CA GLY A 26 10.42 -12.60 1.46
C GLY A 26 10.66 -12.85 2.95
N TRP A 27 10.14 -11.99 3.84
CA TRP A 27 10.39 -12.03 5.30
C TRP A 27 10.09 -13.40 5.94
N TYR A 28 9.16 -14.15 5.35
CA TYR A 28 8.77 -15.49 5.79
C TYR A 28 9.08 -16.52 4.69
N PRO A 29 10.35 -16.99 4.58
CA PRO A 29 10.77 -17.98 3.60
C PRO A 29 10.69 -19.42 4.14
N SER A 30 10.66 -19.58 5.47
CA SER A 30 10.53 -20.86 6.18
C SER A 30 9.07 -21.29 6.35
N LEU A 31 8.18 -20.34 6.67
CA LEU A 31 6.74 -20.56 6.81
C LEU A 31 6.12 -20.88 5.44
N ARG A 32 5.04 -21.68 5.44
CA ARG A 32 4.34 -22.09 4.21
C ARG A 32 2.83 -22.05 4.38
N GLY A 33 2.11 -21.94 3.26
CA GLY A 33 0.65 -22.02 3.22
C GLY A 33 -0.02 -21.04 4.18
N GLU A 34 -0.97 -21.56 4.95
CA GLU A 34 -1.83 -20.77 5.85
C GLU A 34 -1.04 -20.07 6.97
N GLU A 35 -0.06 -20.73 7.60
CA GLU A 35 0.76 -20.14 8.67
C GLU A 35 1.52 -18.89 8.18
N ARG A 36 2.04 -18.95 6.94
CA ARG A 36 2.66 -17.78 6.30
C ARG A 36 1.64 -16.67 6.04
N GLN A 37 0.42 -17.03 5.64
CA GLN A 37 -0.63 -16.06 5.33
C GLN A 37 -1.14 -15.34 6.60
N GLN A 38 -1.43 -16.08 7.67
CA GLN A 38 -1.83 -15.54 8.97
C GLN A 38 -0.75 -14.61 9.56
N ARG A 39 0.54 -15.00 9.43
CA ARG A 39 1.68 -14.17 9.82
C ARG A 39 1.68 -12.84 9.05
N ILE A 40 1.65 -12.90 7.71
CA ILE A 40 1.62 -11.70 6.85
C ILE A 40 0.42 -10.79 7.20
N GLU A 41 -0.75 -11.34 7.49
CA GLU A 41 -1.93 -10.54 7.86
C GLU A 41 -1.75 -9.82 9.21
N GLN A 42 -1.20 -10.50 10.22
CA GLN A 42 -0.81 -9.89 11.50
C GLN A 42 0.24 -8.79 11.30
N ASP A 43 1.28 -9.05 10.51
CA ASP A 43 2.37 -8.11 10.30
C ASP A 43 1.92 -6.91 9.42
N VAL A 44 0.97 -7.10 8.49
CA VAL A 44 0.30 -6.02 7.75
C VAL A 44 -0.53 -5.15 8.69
N ASP A 45 -1.39 -5.74 9.54
CA ASP A 45 -2.27 -4.95 10.40
C ASP A 45 -1.51 -4.13 11.46
N GLN A 46 -0.36 -4.64 11.93
CA GLN A 46 0.49 -3.92 12.87
C GLN A 46 1.35 -2.81 12.23
N ASN A 47 1.69 -2.91 10.93
CA ASN A 47 2.71 -2.04 10.31
C ASN A 47 2.21 -1.19 9.14
N TRP A 48 0.98 -1.36 8.64
CA TRP A 48 0.42 -0.47 7.61
C TRP A 48 0.46 1.04 7.95
N PRO A 49 0.41 1.51 9.22
CA PRO A 49 0.51 2.94 9.51
C PRO A 49 1.84 3.56 9.03
N LEU A 50 2.89 2.75 8.87
CA LEU A 50 4.18 3.18 8.31
C LEU A 50 4.08 3.54 6.82
N MET A 51 3.12 2.95 6.09
CA MET A 51 2.90 3.18 4.65
C MET A 51 1.95 4.34 4.36
N VAL A 52 1.29 4.92 5.37
CA VAL A 52 0.30 6.00 5.20
C VAL A 52 0.80 7.22 4.40
N PRO A 53 2.04 7.72 4.58
CA PRO A 53 2.55 8.85 3.78
C PRO A 53 2.66 8.50 2.28
N ASP A 54 3.24 7.35 1.96
CA ASP A 54 3.45 6.90 0.59
C ASP A 54 2.14 6.44 -0.08
N ALA A 55 1.22 5.83 0.67
CA ALA A 55 -0.12 5.48 0.21
C ALA A 55 -0.91 6.74 -0.19
N ARG A 56 -0.93 7.77 0.67
CA ARG A 56 -1.55 9.07 0.34
C ARG A 56 -0.94 9.68 -0.91
N LYS A 57 0.39 9.75 -0.99
CA LYS A 57 1.10 10.26 -2.17
C LYS A 57 0.76 9.46 -3.44
N ARG A 58 0.70 8.13 -3.36
CA ARG A 58 0.38 7.24 -4.50
C ARG A 58 -1.05 7.43 -4.99
N LEU A 59 -2.00 7.65 -4.08
CA LEU A 59 -3.38 7.99 -4.42
C LEU A 59 -3.47 9.36 -5.11
N GLU A 60 -2.77 10.39 -4.58
CA GLU A 60 -2.65 11.71 -5.20
C GLU A 60 -1.98 11.68 -6.59
N GLU A 61 -0.96 10.85 -6.78
CA GLU A 61 -0.31 10.62 -8.08
C GLU A 61 -1.21 9.85 -9.06
N ARG A 62 -2.11 8.97 -8.58
CA ARG A 62 -3.06 8.20 -9.40
C ARG A 62 -4.26 9.03 -9.86
N ASP A 63 -4.71 10.00 -9.07
CA ASP A 63 -5.77 10.98 -9.41
C ASP A 63 -5.23 12.22 -10.15
N ARG A 64 -3.90 12.35 -10.28
CA ARG A 64 -3.31 13.36 -11.15
C ARG A 64 -3.74 13.09 -12.60
N PRO A 65 -4.49 14.00 -13.26
CA PRO A 65 -4.89 13.79 -14.64
C PRO A 65 -3.62 13.67 -15.50
N ILE A 66 -3.58 12.63 -16.34
CA ILE A 66 -2.46 12.39 -17.25
C ILE A 66 -2.27 13.67 -18.08
N GLY A 67 -1.15 14.35 -17.84
CA GLY A 67 -0.83 15.60 -18.51
C GLY A 67 -0.89 15.39 -20.01
N LYS A 68 -1.52 16.33 -20.73
CA LYS A 68 -1.54 16.36 -22.20
C LYS A 68 -0.15 16.00 -22.71
N ALA A 69 -0.03 14.96 -23.54
CA ALA A 69 1.19 14.75 -24.31
C ALA A 69 1.44 16.04 -25.10
N GLU A 70 2.56 16.70 -24.83
CA GLU A 70 2.90 17.95 -25.51
C GLU A 70 3.19 17.61 -26.98
N GLY A 71 2.29 18.05 -27.84
CA GLY A 71 2.43 17.90 -29.29
C GLY A 71 3.54 18.80 -29.80
N VAL A 72 4.42 18.20 -30.60
CA VAL A 72 5.50 18.86 -31.36
C VAL A 72 4.94 19.91 -32.32
#